data_AF-A0A9C9Y6C7-F1
#
_entry.id   AF-A0A9C9Y6C7-F1
#
_cell.length_a   1.000
_cell.length_b   1.000
_cell.length_c   1.000
_cell.angle_alpha   90.00
_cell.angle_beta   90.00
_cell.angle_gamma   90.00
#
_symmetry.space_group_name_H-M   'P 1'
#
loop_
_entity.id
_entity.type
_entity.pdbx_description
1 polymer ?
#
loop_
_entity_poly.entity_id
_entity_poly.type
_entity_poly.pdbx_seq_one_letter_code
_entity_poly.pdbx_strand_id
1 'polypeptide(L)'
;MYKVNTQFLKVFAVSLFIWNFSYGLLANNLLKFYNDEVLVDFITEHQKDVFLVSEHTIINQYTYKTGKKDVEFIKTKKYFNTIEDLKKAYPNKKYIYTDIIQKPQVFNRASFILQNTKLDFYNNRKELIKTYKGLYGKSYIYKVYF
;
A
#
# COMPACT_ATOMS: atom_id res chain seq x y z
N MET A 1 -4.44 -10.14 -52.50
CA MET A 1 -5.06 -10.77 -51.31
C MET A 1 -3.92 -11.27 -50.42
N TYR A 2 -3.68 -10.65 -49.26
CA TYR A 2 -2.57 -11.05 -48.39
C TYR A 2 -2.90 -12.40 -47.71
N LYS A 3 -2.09 -13.43 -47.96
CA LYS A 3 -2.16 -14.69 -47.21
C LYS A 3 -1.47 -14.47 -45.86
N VAL A 4 -2.26 -14.31 -44.82
CA VAL A 4 -1.73 -14.18 -43.47
C VAL A 4 -1.22 -15.54 -43.01
N ASN A 5 0.05 -15.61 -42.56
CA ASN A 5 0.65 -16.83 -42.06
C ASN A 5 0.05 -17.17 -40.69
N THR A 6 -0.83 -18.17 -40.67
CA THR A 6 -1.55 -18.61 -39.48
C THR A 6 -0.64 -19.24 -38.42
N GLN A 7 0.48 -19.84 -38.81
CA GLN A 7 1.46 -20.39 -37.88
C GLN A 7 2.18 -19.28 -37.11
N PHE A 8 2.57 -18.21 -37.82
CA PHE A 8 3.16 -17.02 -37.19
C PHE A 8 2.19 -16.37 -36.20
N LEU A 9 0.92 -16.20 -36.58
CA LEU A 9 -0.12 -15.66 -35.69
C LEU A 9 -0.29 -16.48 -34.40
N LYS A 10 -0.28 -17.82 -34.50
CA LYS A 10 -0.38 -18.70 -33.33
C LYS A 10 0.80 -18.51 -32.39
N VAL A 11 2.02 -18.52 -32.91
CA VAL A 11 3.24 -18.30 -32.09
C VAL A 11 3.20 -16.91 -31.46
N PHE A 12 2.82 -15.89 -32.21
CA PHE A 12 2.72 -14.52 -31.71
C PHE A 12 1.66 -14.39 -30.59
N ALA A 13 0.48 -15.01 -30.75
CA ALA A 13 -0.56 -15.01 -29.74
C ALA A 13 -0.12 -15.72 -28.46
N VAL A 14 0.55 -16.88 -28.58
CA VAL A 14 1.10 -17.61 -27.42
C VAL A 14 2.18 -16.79 -26.72
N SER A 15 3.08 -16.15 -27.47
CA SER A 15 4.11 -15.28 -26.89
C SER A 15 3.51 -14.09 -26.16
N LEU A 16 2.49 -13.44 -26.73
CA LEU A 16 1.74 -12.38 -26.05
C LEU A 16 1.05 -12.89 -24.78
N PHE A 17 0.48 -14.09 -24.82
CA PHE A 17 -0.13 -14.70 -23.65
C PHE A 17 0.90 -14.96 -22.55
N ILE A 18 2.04 -15.58 -22.88
CA ILE A 18 3.13 -15.84 -21.93
C ILE A 18 3.65 -14.52 -21.34
N TRP A 19 3.83 -13.49 -22.17
CA TRP A 19 4.25 -12.16 -21.72
C TRP A 19 3.24 -11.57 -20.72
N ASN A 20 1.96 -11.52 -21.08
CA ASN A 20 0.90 -10.99 -20.22
C ASN A 20 0.74 -11.81 -18.94
N PHE A 21 0.85 -13.13 -19.01
CA PHE A 21 0.75 -13.99 -17.84
C PHE A 21 1.95 -13.79 -16.90
N SER A 22 3.18 -13.79 -17.44
CA SER A 22 4.39 -13.67 -16.63
C SER A 22 4.47 -12.33 -15.91
N TYR A 23 4.24 -11.23 -16.63
CA TYR A 23 4.42 -9.89 -16.08
C TYR A 23 3.13 -9.28 -15.50
N GLY A 24 1.97 -9.64 -16.02
CA GLY A 24 0.68 -9.08 -15.59
C GLY A 24 0.04 -9.85 -14.44
N LEU A 25 0.08 -11.18 -14.46
CA LEU A 25 -0.62 -12.04 -13.50
C LEU A 25 0.34 -12.65 -12.46
N LEU A 26 1.38 -13.33 -12.94
CA LEU A 26 2.25 -14.15 -12.09
C LEU A 26 3.13 -13.28 -11.19
N ALA A 27 3.74 -12.22 -11.74
CA ALA A 27 4.51 -11.26 -10.95
C ALA A 27 3.66 -10.61 -9.85
N ASN A 28 2.45 -10.14 -10.16
CA ASN A 28 1.58 -9.47 -9.17
C ASN A 28 1.07 -10.41 -8.07
N ASN A 29 0.81 -11.68 -8.39
CA ASN A 29 0.27 -12.65 -7.42
C ASN A 29 1.36 -13.31 -6.56
N LEU A 30 2.56 -13.55 -7.10
CA LEU A 30 3.64 -14.20 -6.35
C LEU A 30 4.56 -13.19 -5.66
N LEU A 31 4.78 -12.02 -6.26
CA LEU A 31 5.65 -11.01 -5.68
C LEU A 31 4.81 -10.10 -4.79
N LYS A 32 4.78 -10.41 -3.50
CA LYS A 32 4.25 -9.52 -2.46
C LYS A 32 5.19 -8.31 -2.30
N PHE A 33 5.03 -7.35 -3.20
CA PHE A 33 5.93 -6.20 -3.36
C PHE A 33 6.20 -5.43 -2.06
N TYR A 34 5.13 -5.06 -1.35
CA TYR A 34 5.19 -4.49 -0.01
C TYR A 34 4.78 -5.46 1.09
N ASN A 35 4.18 -6.60 0.74
CA ASN A 35 3.56 -7.54 1.66
C ASN A 35 2.51 -6.87 2.56
N ASP A 36 1.68 -6.04 1.93
CA ASP A 36 0.61 -5.26 2.55
C ASP A 36 -0.45 -6.14 3.25
N GLU A 37 -0.54 -7.43 2.93
CA GLU A 37 -1.36 -8.40 3.66
C GLU A 37 -1.06 -8.39 5.16
N VAL A 38 0.22 -8.29 5.56
CA VAL A 38 0.59 -8.26 6.98
C VAL A 38 0.05 -7.01 7.68
N LEU A 39 -0.03 -5.89 6.96
CA LEU A 39 -0.63 -4.66 7.45
C LEU A 39 -2.16 -4.82 7.55
N VAL A 40 -2.80 -5.39 6.54
CA VAL A 40 -4.25 -5.65 6.54
C VAL A 40 -4.63 -6.59 7.69
N ASP A 41 -3.83 -7.61 7.96
CA ASP A 41 -4.02 -8.56 9.06
C ASP A 41 -3.94 -7.83 10.40
N PHE A 42 -2.91 -7.00 10.58
CA PHE A 42 -2.75 -6.18 11.77
C PHE A 42 -3.93 -5.21 11.97
N ILE A 43 -4.40 -4.57 10.91
CA ILE A 43 -5.58 -3.69 10.95
C ILE A 43 -6.84 -4.48 11.36
N THR A 44 -6.98 -5.71 10.86
CA THR A 44 -8.11 -6.59 11.16
C THR A 44 -8.15 -6.99 12.64
N GLU A 45 -7.00 -7.19 13.27
CA GLU A 45 -6.87 -7.49 14.70
C GLU A 45 -7.16 -6.26 15.59
N HIS A 46 -6.96 -5.05 15.06
CA HIS A 46 -6.98 -3.79 15.80
C HIS A 46 -8.06 -2.80 15.32
N GLN A 47 -9.25 -3.28 14.94
CA GLN A 47 -10.35 -2.47 14.32
C GLN A 47 -10.84 -1.24 15.12
N LYS A 48 -10.49 -1.12 16.41
CA LYS A 48 -10.89 0.04 17.26
C LYS A 48 -9.92 1.22 17.15
N ASP A 49 -8.75 0.99 16.59
CA ASP A 49 -7.67 1.96 16.45
C ASP A 49 -7.71 2.63 15.08
N VAL A 50 -7.11 3.81 14.98
CA VAL A 50 -7.03 4.56 13.72
C VAL A 50 -5.71 4.27 13.03
N PHE A 51 -5.79 3.99 11.73
CA PHE A 51 -4.69 3.62 10.86
C PHE A 51 -4.48 4.67 9.79
N LEU A 52 -3.25 5.15 9.68
CA LEU A 52 -2.82 6.04 8.61
C LEU A 52 -1.94 5.26 7.62
N VAL A 53 -2.44 5.11 6.39
CA VAL A 53 -1.81 4.30 5.34
C VAL A 53 -1.30 5.16 4.18
N SER A 54 -0.33 4.64 3.43
CA SER A 54 0.25 5.35 2.30
C SER A 54 -0.69 5.45 1.10
N GLU A 55 -1.43 4.37 0.81
CA GLU A 55 -2.20 4.21 -0.43
C GLU A 55 -3.59 3.62 -0.18
N HIS A 56 -4.53 3.94 -1.07
CA HIS A 56 -5.91 3.45 -1.01
C HIS A 56 -6.02 1.94 -1.33
N THR A 57 -4.98 1.34 -1.90
CA THR A 57 -4.92 -0.10 -2.16
C THR A 57 -5.10 -0.94 -0.88
N ILE A 58 -4.61 -0.44 0.27
CA ILE A 58 -4.77 -1.10 1.57
C ILE A 58 -6.25 -1.19 1.97
N ILE A 59 -7.02 -0.12 1.74
CA ILE A 59 -8.46 -0.08 2.01
C ILE A 59 -9.17 -1.14 1.16
N ASN A 60 -8.81 -1.25 -0.13
CA ASN A 60 -9.38 -2.25 -1.02
C ASN A 60 -9.05 -3.67 -0.55
N GLN A 61 -7.78 -3.94 -0.20
CA GLN A 61 -7.35 -5.25 0.29
C GLN A 61 -8.06 -5.62 1.59
N TYR A 62 -8.22 -4.67 2.51
CA TYR A 62 -9.02 -4.86 3.73
C TYR A 62 -10.47 -5.22 3.39
N THR A 63 -11.12 -4.43 2.52
CA THR A 63 -12.50 -4.68 2.08
C THR A 63 -12.66 -6.05 1.43
N TYR A 64 -11.72 -6.47 0.58
CA TYR A 64 -11.74 -7.81 -0.02
C TYR A 64 -11.59 -8.91 1.01
N LYS A 65 -10.75 -8.70 2.03
CA LYS A 65 -10.51 -9.68 3.08
C LYS A 65 -11.69 -9.82 4.05
N THR A 66 -12.30 -8.71 4.47
CA THR A 66 -13.31 -8.70 5.53
C THR A 66 -14.74 -8.52 5.04
N GLY A 67 -14.95 -8.17 3.77
CA GLY A 67 -16.25 -7.83 3.19
C GLY A 67 -16.84 -6.48 3.63
N LYS A 68 -16.12 -5.68 4.43
CA LYS A 68 -16.60 -4.39 4.97
C LYS A 68 -16.11 -3.24 4.10
N LYS A 69 -17.03 -2.45 3.54
CA LYS A 69 -16.70 -1.36 2.58
C LYS A 69 -16.38 -0.02 3.24
N ASP A 70 -17.06 0.34 4.33
CA ASP A 70 -16.88 1.63 5.00
C ASP A 70 -16.01 1.48 6.24
N VAL A 71 -14.71 1.71 6.06
CA VAL A 71 -13.71 1.67 7.13
C VAL A 71 -13.25 3.07 7.49
N GLU A 72 -14.02 3.74 8.35
CA GLU A 72 -13.70 5.09 8.81
C GLU A 72 -12.36 5.17 9.55
N PHE A 73 -11.92 4.07 10.15
CA PHE A 73 -10.69 4.00 10.94
C PHE A 73 -9.42 3.83 10.09
N ILE A 74 -9.52 3.54 8.78
CA ILE A 74 -8.36 3.50 7.87
C ILE A 74 -8.39 4.77 7.02
N LYS A 75 -7.39 5.63 7.17
CA LYS A 75 -7.24 6.85 6.38
C LYS A 75 -5.96 6.87 5.59
N THR A 76 -6.03 7.42 4.39
CA THR A 76 -4.87 7.66 3.54
C THR A 76 -4.17 8.96 3.94
N LYS A 77 -2.84 8.98 3.94
CA LYS A 77 -2.05 10.20 4.19
C LYS A 77 -2.43 11.39 3.30
N LYS A 78 -2.97 11.13 2.10
CA LYS A 78 -3.39 12.14 1.11
C LYS A 78 -4.46 13.11 1.64
N TYR A 79 -5.19 12.74 2.70
CA TYR A 79 -6.22 13.58 3.30
C TYR A 79 -5.67 14.57 4.34
N PHE A 80 -4.39 14.50 4.69
CA PHE A 80 -3.79 15.33 5.73
C PHE A 80 -2.50 15.96 5.22
N ASN A 81 -2.37 17.27 5.43
CA ASN A 81 -1.15 18.00 5.07
C ASN A 81 -0.19 18.09 6.25
N THR A 82 -0.73 18.18 7.47
CA THR A 82 0.05 18.31 8.72
C THR A 82 -0.40 17.29 9.77
N ILE A 83 0.45 17.08 10.79
CA ILE A 83 0.09 16.25 11.95
C ILE A 83 -1.03 16.91 12.76
N GLU A 84 -1.06 18.24 12.81
CA GLU A 84 -2.10 19.03 13.47
C GLU A 84 -3.49 18.77 12.85
N ASP A 85 -3.57 18.66 11.52
CA ASP A 85 -4.83 18.29 10.84
C ASP A 85 -5.32 16.93 11.30
N LEU A 86 -4.39 16.00 11.48
CA LEU A 86 -4.68 14.64 11.91
C LEU A 86 -5.09 14.60 13.40
N LYS A 87 -4.47 15.42 14.27
CA LYS A 87 -4.91 15.60 15.66
C LYS A 87 -6.31 16.21 15.73
N LYS A 88 -6.62 17.20 14.89
CA LYS A 88 -7.95 17.83 14.81
C LYS A 88 -9.03 16.87 14.33
N ALA A 89 -8.71 15.99 13.38
CA ALA A 89 -9.63 14.97 12.88
C ALA A 89 -9.91 13.88 13.93
N TYR A 90 -8.96 13.61 14.83
CA TYR A 90 -9.06 12.56 15.86
C TYR A 90 -8.74 13.06 17.27
N PRO A 91 -9.47 14.05 17.79
CA PRO A 91 -9.14 14.71 19.06
C PRO A 91 -9.22 13.77 20.26
N ASN A 92 -10.05 12.74 20.17
CA ASN A 92 -10.27 11.75 21.23
C ASN A 92 -9.32 10.54 21.15
N LYS A 93 -8.42 10.49 20.16
CA LYS A 93 -7.47 9.38 19.98
C LYS A 93 -6.10 9.79 20.50
N LYS A 94 -5.59 9.01 21.47
CA LYS A 94 -4.25 9.21 22.05
C LYS A 94 -3.10 8.81 21.12
N TYR A 95 -3.39 7.98 20.11
CA TYR A 95 -2.39 7.48 19.18
C TYR A 95 -3.04 7.05 17.85
N ILE A 96 -2.18 6.90 16.84
CA ILE A 96 -2.50 6.22 15.57
C ILE A 96 -1.44 5.18 15.24
N TYR A 97 -1.80 4.21 14.40
CA TYR A 97 -0.84 3.33 13.77
C TYR A 97 -0.54 3.77 12.34
N THR A 98 0.69 3.60 11.90
CA THR A 98 1.07 3.93 10.53
C THR A 98 2.26 3.12 10.05
N ASP A 99 2.27 2.78 8.75
CA ASP A 99 3.39 2.13 8.08
C ASP A 99 4.23 3.10 7.23
N ILE A 100 3.87 4.39 7.19
CA ILE A 100 4.38 5.32 6.17
C ILE A 100 5.76 5.92 6.48
N ILE A 101 6.21 5.86 7.74
CA ILE A 101 7.42 6.57 8.21
C ILE A 101 8.69 6.02 7.55
N GLN A 102 8.78 4.70 7.42
CA GLN A 102 9.94 4.01 6.86
C GLN A 102 9.53 3.03 5.75
N LYS A 103 8.43 3.32 5.03
CA LYS A 103 8.03 2.48 3.90
C LYS A 103 9.06 2.64 2.77
N PRO A 104 9.59 1.54 2.21
CA PRO A 104 10.55 1.63 1.11
C PRO A 104 9.90 2.35 -0.08
N GLN A 105 10.61 3.29 -0.68
CA GLN A 105 10.11 4.01 -1.85
C GLN A 105 10.51 3.26 -3.12
N VAL A 106 9.53 2.93 -3.96
CA VAL A 106 9.80 2.40 -5.31
C VAL A 106 10.18 3.56 -6.21
N PHE A 107 11.40 3.50 -6.75
CA PHE A 107 11.86 4.44 -7.76
C PHE A 107 11.14 4.15 -9.08
N ASN A 108 10.20 5.02 -9.45
CA ASN A 108 9.54 5.01 -10.76
C ASN A 108 9.48 6.43 -11.32
N ARG A 109 9.12 6.60 -12.61
CA ARG A 109 9.08 7.94 -13.22
C ARG A 109 8.19 8.92 -12.45
N ALA A 110 7.09 8.43 -11.86
CA ALA A 110 6.21 9.24 -11.04
C ALA A 110 6.87 9.70 -9.72
N SER A 111 7.75 8.89 -9.12
CA SER A 111 8.44 9.22 -7.87
C SER A 111 9.43 10.37 -8.00
N PHE A 112 9.89 10.67 -9.21
CA PHE A 112 10.76 11.83 -9.50
C PHE A 112 9.99 13.14 -9.63
N ILE A 113 8.71 13.07 -10.04
CA ILE A 113 7.87 14.23 -10.32
C ILE A 113 7.03 14.59 -9.08
N LEU A 114 6.59 13.59 -8.32
CA LEU A 114 5.81 13.79 -7.10
C LEU A 114 6.73 14.26 -5.95
N GLN A 115 6.72 15.56 -5.67
CA GLN A 115 7.04 16.08 -4.33
C GLN A 115 5.99 15.53 -3.36
N ASN A 116 6.23 14.34 -2.84
CA ASN A 116 5.40 13.73 -1.80
C ASN A 116 5.33 14.72 -0.64
N THR A 117 4.16 15.29 -0.37
CA THR A 117 3.84 15.92 0.91
C THR A 117 4.00 14.84 1.98
N LYS A 118 5.21 14.74 2.52
CA LYS A 118 5.52 13.84 3.62
C LYS A 118 4.96 14.52 4.86
N LEU A 119 3.94 13.89 5.46
CA LEU A 119 3.60 14.16 6.85
C LEU A 119 4.89 13.96 7.66
N ASP A 120 5.34 15.03 8.31
CA ASP A 120 6.54 14.97 9.12
C ASP A 120 6.18 14.51 10.53
N PHE A 121 6.66 13.32 10.87
CA PHE A 121 6.48 12.75 12.21
C PHE A 121 7.69 13.01 13.11
N TYR A 122 8.73 13.73 12.69
CA TYR A 122 10.03 13.81 13.38
C TYR A 122 9.90 14.10 14.89
N ASN A 123 9.05 15.06 15.25
CA ASN A 123 8.86 15.51 16.64
C ASN A 123 7.89 14.63 17.47
N ASN A 124 7.20 13.66 16.86
CA ASN A 124 6.27 12.81 17.59
C ASN A 124 7.00 11.65 18.28
N ARG A 125 6.56 11.31 19.50
CA ARG A 125 6.94 10.04 20.12
C ARG A 125 6.38 8.89 19.30
N LYS A 126 7.24 7.93 18.97
CA LYS A 126 6.91 6.74 18.16
C LYS A 126 7.37 5.49 18.88
N GLU A 127 6.61 4.43 18.70
CA GLU A 127 6.94 3.09 19.17
C GLU A 127 6.82 2.11 18.01
N LEU A 128 7.87 1.31 17.78
CA LEU A 128 7.83 0.27 16.75
C LEU A 128 7.03 -0.92 17.27
N ILE A 129 5.97 -1.28 16.55
CA ILE A 129 5.06 -2.36 16.95
C ILE A 129 5.37 -3.65 16.20
N LYS A 130 5.61 -3.54 14.89
CA LYS A 130 5.80 -4.72 14.04
C LYS A 130 6.68 -4.39 12.85
N THR A 131 7.43 -5.38 12.38
CA THR A 131 8.22 -5.30 11.16
C THR A 131 7.78 -6.39 10.20
N TYR A 132 7.73 -6.08 8.91
CA TYR A 132 7.39 -7.06 7.88
C TYR A 132 8.25 -6.85 6.64
N LYS A 133 8.58 -7.96 5.96
CA LYS A 133 9.44 -7.95 4.77
C LYS A 133 8.57 -8.12 3.52
N GLY A 134 8.79 -7.25 2.54
CA GLY A 134 8.31 -7.38 1.17
C GLY A 134 9.48 -7.49 0.19
N LEU A 135 9.16 -7.53 -1.10
CA LEU A 135 10.18 -7.55 -2.15
C LEU A 135 11.04 -6.27 -2.16
N TYR A 136 10.41 -5.11 -1.93
CA TYR A 136 11.11 -3.81 -1.97
C TYR A 136 11.88 -3.47 -0.70
N GLY A 137 11.84 -4.33 0.33
CA GLY A 137 12.59 -4.15 1.57
C GLY A 137 11.77 -4.47 2.81
N LYS A 138 12.17 -3.87 3.92
CA LYS A 138 11.46 -3.98 5.20
C LYS A 138 10.55 -2.77 5.40
N SER A 139 9.34 -3.05 5.83
CA SER A 139 8.34 -2.07 6.26
C SER A 139 8.12 -2.19 7.76
N TYR A 140 7.67 -1.10 8.38
CA TYR A 140 7.61 -0.95 9.82
C TYR A 140 6.27 -0.35 10.21
N ILE A 141 5.56 -0.98 11.15
CA ILE A 141 4.34 -0.44 11.73
C ILE A 141 4.73 0.30 13.01
N TYR A 142 4.48 1.60 13.01
CA TYR A 142 4.71 2.47 14.16
C TYR A 142 3.39 2.85 14.81
N LYS A 143 3.41 2.94 16.14
CA LYS A 143 2.42 3.65 16.93
C LYS A 143 2.94 5.06 17.20
N VAL A 144 2.17 6.06 16.79
CA VAL A 144 2.52 7.49 16.93
C VAL A 144 1.63 8.10 18.00
N TYR A 145 2.23 8.79 18.96
CA TYR A 145 1.53 9.46 20.05
C TYR A 145 1.34 10.95 19.74
N PHE A 146 0.19 11.48 20.17
CA PHE A 146 -0.21 12.89 19.96
C PHE A 146 -0.35 13.68 21.24
#